data_AF-A0AAN6PZ67-F1
#
_entry.id   AF-A0AAN6PZ67-F1
#
_cell.length_a   1.000
_cell.length_b   1.000
_cell.length_c   1.000
_cell.angle_alpha   90.00
_cell.angle_beta   90.00
_cell.angle_gamma   90.00
#
_symmetry.space_group_name_H-M   'P 1'
#
loop_
_entity.id
_entity.type
_entity.pdbx_description
1 polymer ?
#
loop_
_entity_poly.entity_id
_entity_poly.type
_entity_poly.pdbx_seq_one_letter_code
_entity_poly.pdbx_strand_id
1 'polypeptide(L)'
;MKFVRRLGERYLWVDDLCIVQDDPATKQPMIQNMHVIYSNAYVTLIAASGDNSDAGLPGVWPSSRKADQPIPSVAEGLAFIYTFPFRAIKKAAWATRGWT
;
A
#
# COMPACT_ATOMS: atom_id res chain seq x y z
N MET A 1 10.46 4.48 8.16
CA MET A 1 9.17 4.58 8.90
C MET A 1 8.49 5.96 8.88
N LYS A 2 8.69 6.81 7.86
CA LYS A 2 8.07 8.16 7.84
C LYS A 2 6.54 8.12 7.74
N PHE A 3 6.00 7.23 6.91
CA PHE A 3 4.56 7.03 6.77
C PHE A 3 3.91 6.64 8.10
N VAL A 4 4.40 5.57 8.72
CA VAL A 4 3.91 5.02 10.00
C VAL A 4 3.92 6.09 11.10
N ARG A 5 5.02 6.85 11.22
CA ARG A 5 5.11 7.95 12.19
C ARG A 5 4.10 9.07 11.94
N ARG A 6 3.82 9.41 10.68
CA ARG A 6 2.81 10.42 10.32
C ARG A 6 1.39 9.94 10.59
N LEU A 7 1.17 8.62 10.59
CA LEU A 7 -0.10 8.01 10.97
C LEU A 7 -0.32 7.99 12.49
N GLY A 8 0.71 8.31 13.29
CA GLY A 8 0.68 8.21 14.76
C GLY A 8 1.02 6.81 15.27
N GLU A 9 1.33 5.88 14.38
CA GLU A 9 1.65 4.50 14.71
C GLU A 9 3.15 4.28 14.96
N ARG A 10 3.47 3.18 15.63
CA ARG A 10 4.85 2.80 15.96
C ARG A 10 5.37 1.61 15.16
N TYR A 11 4.50 0.68 14.82
CA TYR A 11 4.88 -0.60 14.26
C TYR A 11 4.40 -0.72 12.81
N LEU A 12 5.21 -1.39 11.99
CA LEU A 12 4.85 -1.83 10.66
C LEU A 12 5.16 -3.31 10.58
N TRP A 13 4.16 -4.09 10.20
CA TRP A 13 4.36 -5.48 9.88
C TRP A 13 4.67 -5.61 8.38
N VAL A 14 5.74 -6.32 8.06
CA VAL A 14 6.15 -6.68 6.68
C VAL A 14 6.44 -8.17 6.71
N ASP A 15 5.76 -8.95 5.90
CA ASP A 15 5.88 -10.41 5.84
C ASP A 15 7.33 -10.88 5.69
N ASP A 16 8.08 -10.27 4.78
CA ASP A 16 9.49 -10.59 4.49
C ASP A 16 10.42 -10.34 5.70
N LEU A 17 10.02 -9.49 6.65
CA LEU A 17 10.80 -9.15 7.84
C LEU A 17 10.27 -9.78 9.13
N CYS A 18 8.97 -10.07 9.18
CA CYS A 18 8.30 -10.55 10.38
C CYS A 18 8.07 -12.06 10.39
N ILE A 19 8.22 -12.73 9.24
CA ILE A 19 8.17 -14.19 9.11
C ILE A 19 9.59 -14.71 8.87
N VAL A 20 9.99 -15.75 9.60
CA VAL A 20 11.24 -16.47 9.34
C VAL A 20 11.10 -17.21 8.01
N GLN A 21 11.79 -16.74 6.97
CA GLN A 21 11.56 -17.18 5.59
C GLN A 21 12.17 -18.56 5.28
N ASP A 22 13.21 -18.94 6.00
CA ASP A 22 14.04 -20.14 5.82
C ASP A 22 13.66 -21.31 6.73
N ASP A 23 12.64 -21.15 7.58
CA ASP A 23 12.09 -22.20 8.42
C ASP A 23 10.63 -22.52 8.04
N PRO A 24 10.39 -23.58 7.26
CA PRO A 24 9.05 -23.98 6.86
C PRO A 24 8.12 -24.28 8.03
N ALA A 25 8.65 -24.77 9.15
CA ALA A 25 7.84 -25.17 10.31
C ALA A 25 7.21 -23.97 11.02
N THR A 26 7.88 -22.80 11.01
CA THR A 26 7.34 -21.55 11.55
C THR A 26 6.66 -20.69 10.49
N LYS A 27 7.16 -20.70 9.24
CA LYS A 27 6.59 -19.95 8.12
C LYS A 27 5.14 -20.35 7.81
N GLN A 28 4.87 -21.66 7.68
CA GLN A 28 3.56 -22.13 7.24
C GLN A 28 2.44 -21.73 8.21
N PRO A 29 2.58 -21.88 9.55
CA PRO A 29 1.60 -21.37 10.50
C PRO A 29 1.41 -19.85 10.44
N MET A 30 2.47 -19.07 10.25
CA MET A 30 2.35 -17.61 10.14
C MET A 30 1.55 -17.20 8.89
N ILE A 31 1.82 -17.84 7.74
CA ILE A 31 1.07 -17.62 6.49
C ILE A 31 -0.40 -17.95 6.67
N GLN A 32 -0.72 -19.09 7.30
CA GLN A 32 -2.10 -19.49 7.57
C GLN A 32 -2.85 -18.45 8.44
N ASN A 33 -2.13 -17.73 9.31
CA ASN A 33 -2.69 -16.71 10.19
C ASN A 33 -2.57 -15.27 9.66
N MET A 34 -2.09 -15.03 8.43
CA MET A 34 -1.96 -13.67 7.88
C MET A 34 -3.29 -12.92 7.83
N HIS A 35 -4.40 -13.62 7.61
CA HIS A 35 -5.74 -13.04 7.65
C HIS A 35 -6.07 -12.38 9.01
N VAL A 36 -5.57 -12.94 10.12
CA VAL A 36 -5.72 -12.37 11.47
C VAL A 36 -4.90 -11.10 11.62
N ILE A 37 -3.68 -11.09 11.07
CA ILE A 37 -2.80 -9.92 11.10
C ILE A 37 -3.45 -8.76 10.34
N TYR A 38 -3.97 -9.02 9.13
CA TYR A 38 -4.63 -8.00 8.32
C TYR A 38 -5.93 -7.50 8.94
N SER A 39 -6.73 -8.39 9.54
CA SER A 39 -8.00 -8.00 10.16
C SER A 39 -7.82 -7.19 11.44
N ASN A 40 -6.68 -7.33 12.12
CA ASN A 40 -6.34 -6.59 13.34
C ASN A 40 -5.38 -5.42 13.09
N ALA A 41 -4.98 -5.17 11.85
CA ALA A 41 -4.14 -4.02 11.51
C ALA A 41 -4.96 -2.72 11.56
N TYR A 42 -4.34 -1.63 12.03
CA TYR A 42 -4.95 -0.31 11.97
C TYR A 42 -5.25 0.11 10.52
N VAL A 43 -4.35 -0.20 9.59
CA VAL A 43 -4.55 -0.07 8.14
C VAL A 43 -3.66 -1.07 7.40
N THR A 44 -4.17 -1.62 6.30
CA THR A 44 -3.39 -2.43 5.37
C THR A 44 -2.94 -1.57 4.19
N LEU A 45 -1.62 -1.44 4.00
CA LEU A 45 -1.05 -0.62 2.94
C LEU A 45 -0.71 -1.47 1.70
N ILE A 46 -1.21 -1.05 0.53
CA ILE A 46 -0.89 -1.68 -0.76
C ILE A 46 -0.11 -0.67 -1.61
N ALA A 47 1.17 -0.96 -1.86
CA ALA A 47 2.08 -0.10 -2.63
C ALA A 47 1.99 -0.37 -4.15
N ALA A 48 0.79 -0.33 -4.73
CA ALA A 48 0.54 -0.76 -6.12
C ALA A 48 1.20 0.12 -7.21
N SER A 49 1.78 1.28 -6.87
CA SER A 49 2.36 2.20 -7.86
C SER A 49 3.82 1.90 -8.23
N GLY A 50 4.49 1.02 -7.51
CA GLY A 50 5.91 0.70 -7.72
C GLY A 50 6.11 -0.67 -8.37
N ASP A 51 7.23 -0.84 -9.07
CA ASP A 51 7.61 -2.13 -9.68
C ASP A 51 8.25 -3.09 -8.66
N ASN A 52 8.84 -2.55 -7.58
CA ASN A 52 9.49 -3.29 -6.51
C ASN A 52 9.53 -2.49 -5.19
N SER A 53 10.14 -3.05 -4.15
CA SER A 53 10.26 -2.45 -2.81
C SER A 53 11.08 -1.16 -2.77
N ASP A 54 11.95 -0.91 -3.74
CA ASP A 54 12.81 0.29 -3.81
C ASP A 54 12.09 1.50 -4.40
N ALA A 55 10.93 1.32 -5.04
CA ALA A 55 10.15 2.41 -5.65
C ALA A 55 9.63 3.44 -4.62
N GLY A 56 9.48 3.02 -3.36
CA GLY A 56 8.95 3.86 -2.28
C GLY A 56 7.47 4.21 -2.43
N LEU A 57 7.01 5.14 -1.59
CA LEU A 57 5.61 5.56 -1.53
C LEU A 57 5.45 7.03 -2.00
N PRO A 58 4.85 7.29 -3.17
CA PRO A 58 4.57 8.64 -3.64
C PRO A 58 3.74 9.46 -2.64
N GLY A 59 4.19 10.65 -2.28
CA GLY A 59 3.52 11.57 -1.34
C GLY A 59 3.97 11.44 0.12
N VAL A 60 4.80 10.42 0.45
CA VAL A 60 5.46 10.33 1.77
C VAL A 60 6.68 11.26 1.84
N TRP A 61 7.38 11.42 0.72
CA TRP A 61 8.53 12.31 0.57
C TRP A 61 8.12 13.57 -0.19
N PRO A 62 8.73 14.73 0.11
CA PRO A 62 8.51 15.94 -0.67
C PRO A 62 8.79 15.66 -2.15
N SER A 63 7.91 16.15 -3.02
CA SER A 63 8.03 16.01 -4.48
C SER A 63 8.01 14.58 -5.03
N SER A 64 7.77 13.54 -4.22
CA SER A 64 7.70 12.15 -4.72
C SER A 64 6.37 11.79 -5.40
N ARG A 65 5.40 12.71 -5.39
CA ARG A 65 4.14 12.61 -6.14
C ARG A 65 3.97 13.87 -6.96
N LYS A 66 3.67 13.72 -8.25
CA LYS A 66 3.11 14.79 -9.08
C LYS A 66 1.59 14.72 -8.89
N ALA A 67 0.99 15.75 -8.32
CA ALA A 67 -0.45 15.85 -8.16
C ALA A 67 -1.02 16.51 -9.42
N ASP A 68 -1.28 15.70 -10.44
CA ASP A 68 -1.89 16.11 -11.71
C ASP A 68 -3.40 15.84 -11.76
N GLN A 69 -4.01 15.54 -10.61
CA GLN A 69 -5.44 15.22 -10.52
C GLN A 69 -6.30 16.44 -10.87
N PRO A 70 -7.05 16.42 -11.99
CA PRO A 70 -7.94 17.52 -12.33
C PRO A 70 -9.12 17.52 -11.36
N ILE A 71 -9.40 18.68 -10.77
CA ILE A 71 -10.55 18.91 -9.90
C ILE A 71 -11.37 20.08 -10.48
N PRO A 72 -12.07 19.89 -11.60
CA PRO A 72 -12.88 20.96 -12.19
C PRO A 72 -14.07 21.30 -11.29
N SER A 73 -14.30 22.60 -11.09
CA SER A 73 -15.52 23.11 -10.48
C SER A 73 -16.68 22.97 -11.46
N VAL A 74 -17.80 22.39 -11.01
CA VAL A 74 -19.01 22.17 -11.81
C VAL A 74 -20.12 23.13 -11.37
N ALA A 75 -20.16 23.48 -10.10
CA ALA A 75 -21.02 24.51 -9.52
C ALA A 75 -20.40 25.05 -8.22
N GLU A 76 -21.01 26.08 -7.64
CA GLU A 76 -20.58 26.59 -6.33
C GLU A 76 -20.61 25.47 -5.27
N GLY A 77 -19.47 25.23 -4.63
CA GLY A 77 -19.30 24.15 -3.65
C GLY A 77 -19.27 22.72 -4.22
N LEU A 78 -19.34 22.54 -5.55
CA LEU A 78 -19.36 21.23 -6.20
C LEU A 78 -18.20 21.07 -7.19
N ALA A 79 -17.33 20.11 -6.93
CA ALA A 79 -16.23 19.75 -7.82
C ALA A 79 -16.30 18.28 -8.26
N PHE A 80 -15.88 18.02 -9.49
CA PHE A 80 -15.74 16.66 -10.00
C PHE A 80 -14.33 16.15 -9.71
N ILE A 81 -14.20 14.89 -9.32
CA ILE A 81 -12.92 14.24 -9.12
C ILE A 81 -12.88 13.01 -10.02
N TYR A 82 -11.96 13.01 -10.98
CA TYR A 82 -11.70 11.80 -11.76
C TYR A 82 -10.97 10.79 -10.89
N THR A 83 -11.64 9.71 -10.51
CA THR A 83 -11.00 8.55 -9.92
C THR A 83 -10.37 7.73 -11.05
N PHE A 84 -9.09 8.00 -11.33
CA PHE A 84 -8.26 7.20 -12.24
C PHE A 84 -7.74 5.82 -11.75
N PRO A 85 -7.94 5.34 -10.50
CA PRO A 85 -7.05 4.30 -9.98
C PRO A 85 -7.32 2.90 -10.56
N PHE A 86 -8.54 2.57 -10.98
CA PHE A 86 -8.88 1.16 -11.24
C PHE A 86 -8.17 0.58 -12.48
N ARG A 87 -8.03 1.36 -13.57
CA ARG A 87 -7.33 0.89 -14.79
C ARG A 87 -5.83 0.81 -14.60
N ALA A 88 -5.24 1.72 -13.82
CA ALA A 88 -3.81 1.73 -13.53
C ALA A 88 -3.42 0.52 -12.67
N ILE A 89 -4.22 0.20 -11.64
CA ILE A 89 -4.00 -0.95 -10.76
C ILE A 89 -3.97 -2.26 -11.56
N LYS A 90 -4.88 -2.47 -12.52
CA LYS A 90 -4.89 -3.69 -13.35
C LYS A 90 -3.60 -3.95 -14.13
N LYS A 91 -2.80 -2.91 -14.39
CA LYS A 91 -1.51 -3.01 -15.10
C LYS A 91 -0.31 -3.03 -14.17
N ALA A 92 -0.51 -2.81 -12.86
CA ALA A 92 0.57 -2.75 -11.91
C ALA A 92 1.24 -4.13 -11.72
N ALA A 93 2.54 -4.14 -11.41
CA ALA A 93 3.25 -5.35 -10.99
C ALA A 93 2.58 -6.02 -9.78
N TRP A 94 1.99 -5.22 -8.88
CA TRP A 94 1.18 -5.74 -7.77
C TRP A 94 -0.02 -6.59 -8.24
N ALA A 95 -0.67 -6.25 -9.35
CA ALA A 95 -1.86 -6.98 -9.82
C ALA A 95 -1.55 -8.27 -10.56
N THR A 96 -0.32 -8.47 -11.03
CA THR A 96 0.14 -9.74 -11.61
C THR A 96 0.63 -10.72 -10.55
N ARG A 97 0.98 -10.19 -9.38
CA ARG A 97 1.27 -10.97 -8.20
C ARG A 97 -0.04 -11.47 -7.59
N GLY A 98 -0.07 -12.75 -7.24
CA GLY A 98 -1.12 -13.25 -6.35
C GLY A 98 -0.99 -12.58 -4.98
N TRP A 99 -1.57 -13.17 -3.93
CA TRP A 99 -1.20 -12.77 -2.56
C TRP A 99 0.24 -13.23 -2.24
N THR A 100 1.25 -12.72 -2.97
CA THR A 100 2.72 -12.91 -2.84
C THR A 100 3.46 -11.91 -3.74
#